data_AF-A0A817R140-F1
#
_entry.id   AF-A0A817R140-F1
#
_cell.length_a   1.000
_cell.length_b   1.000
_cell.length_c   1.000
_cell.angle_alpha   90.00
_cell.angle_beta   90.00
_cell.angle_gamma   90.00
#
_symmetry.space_group_name_H-M   'P 1'
#
loop_
_entity.id
_entity.type
_entity.pdbx_description
1 polymer ?
#
loop_
_entity_poly.entity_id
_entity_poly.type
_entity_poly.pdbx_seq_one_letter_code
_entity_poly.pdbx_strand_id
1 'polypeptide(L)'
;LHTLTIGGVNPSIRWLPTNYFSGIMHRGLIGCFSDLEINNELINLEKYINYTNNNNKIVPKSGPCSTILSTKHQCLCEHNGECRVNNGGIWSCDCSKTGYTGRQCEQIAYHLDLSQIQTFEFNTNIQWSEHISDVSFRLQ
;
A
#
# COMPACT_ATOMS: atom_id res chain seq x y z
N LEU A 1 -9.21 5.60 -29.10
CA LEU A 1 -7.96 4.95 -28.65
C LEU A 1 -8.24 4.30 -27.30
N HIS A 2 -8.32 2.97 -27.25
CA HIS A 2 -8.50 2.23 -25.99
C HIS A 2 -7.12 1.88 -25.45
N THR A 3 -6.89 2.12 -24.16
CA THR A 3 -5.63 1.78 -23.48
C THR A 3 -5.91 0.78 -22.39
N LEU A 4 -5.12 -0.29 -22.34
CA LEU A 4 -5.11 -1.24 -21.23
C LEU A 4 -4.10 -0.76 -20.19
N THR A 5 -4.50 -0.74 -18.92
CA THR A 5 -3.63 -0.36 -17.80
C THR A 5 -3.57 -1.52 -16.82
N ILE A 6 -2.37 -1.94 -16.45
CA ILE A 6 -2.12 -3.06 -15.53
C ILE A 6 -1.36 -2.53 -14.32
N GLY A 7 -1.73 -3.01 -13.13
CA GLY A 7 -1.02 -2.71 -11.88
C GLY A 7 -1.55 -1.52 -11.09
N GLY A 8 -2.48 -0.74 -11.62
CA GLY A 8 -3.14 0.34 -10.90
C GLY A 8 -3.51 1.49 -11.82
N VAL A 9 -4.37 2.38 -11.34
CA VAL A 9 -4.83 3.56 -12.06
C VAL A 9 -4.73 4.78 -11.14
N ASN A 10 -4.40 5.94 -11.73
CA ASN A 10 -4.43 7.19 -10.99
C ASN A 10 -5.82 7.84 -11.14
N PRO A 11 -6.63 7.90 -10.07
CA PRO A 11 -7.98 8.48 -10.13
C PRO A 11 -7.97 9.98 -10.44
N SER A 12 -6.85 10.68 -10.23
CA SER A 12 -6.71 12.10 -10.58
C SER A 12 -6.59 12.36 -12.09
N ILE A 13 -6.27 11.33 -12.88
CA ILE A 13 -5.99 11.45 -14.33
C ILE A 13 -7.07 10.73 -15.16
N ARG A 14 -7.89 9.87 -14.54
CA ARG A 14 -8.90 9.06 -15.21
C ARG A 14 -10.17 8.98 -14.37
N TRP A 15 -11.33 9.21 -14.98
CA TRP A 15 -12.62 8.96 -14.34
C TRP A 15 -12.79 7.46 -14.08
N LEU A 16 -13.15 7.10 -12.84
CA LEU A 16 -13.36 5.72 -12.41
C LEU A 16 -14.80 5.54 -11.93
N PRO A 17 -15.47 4.44 -12.29
CA PRO A 17 -16.77 4.08 -11.73
C PRO A 17 -16.73 4.02 -10.19
N THR A 18 -17.84 4.36 -9.53
CA THR A 18 -17.93 4.35 -8.06
C THR A 18 -17.73 2.96 -7.44
N ASN A 19 -17.98 1.89 -8.21
CA ASN A 19 -17.75 0.51 -7.79
C ASN A 19 -16.29 0.02 -8.01
N TYR A 20 -15.39 0.88 -8.51
CA TYR A 20 -13.98 0.57 -8.70
C TYR A 20 -13.14 0.99 -7.48
N PHE A 21 -13.34 0.28 -6.35
CA PHE A 21 -12.78 0.63 -5.04
C PHE A 21 -11.26 0.77 -5.00
N SER A 22 -10.52 -0.13 -5.66
CA SER A 22 -9.05 -0.09 -5.65
C SER A 22 -8.50 1.22 -6.21
N GLY A 23 -9.10 1.74 -7.28
CA GLY A 23 -8.67 2.99 -7.88
C GLY A 23 -9.04 4.22 -7.05
N ILE A 24 -10.24 4.24 -6.45
CA ILE A 24 -10.67 5.34 -5.55
C ILE A 24 -9.77 5.38 -4.30
N MET A 25 -9.40 4.22 -3.76
CA MET A 25 -8.52 4.11 -2.59
C MET A 25 -7.03 4.28 -2.91
N HIS A 26 -6.67 4.64 -4.15
CA HIS A 26 -5.28 4.74 -4.61
C HIS A 26 -4.44 3.46 -4.36
N ARG A 27 -5.09 2.29 -4.42
CA ARG A 27 -4.43 0.99 -4.23
C ARG A 27 -4.15 0.33 -5.58
N GLY A 28 -2.88 -0.02 -5.80
CA GLY A 28 -2.41 -0.76 -6.98
C GLY A 28 -1.92 -2.17 -6.63
N LEU A 29 -1.53 -2.91 -7.66
CA LEU A 29 -0.84 -4.19 -7.53
C LEU A 29 0.57 -3.95 -6.96
N ILE A 30 0.90 -4.66 -5.89
CA ILE A 30 2.25 -4.75 -5.35
C ILE A 30 2.70 -6.20 -5.53
N GLY A 31 3.61 -6.45 -6.48
CA GLY A 31 4.07 -7.80 -6.81
C GLY A 31 4.61 -7.88 -8.23
N CYS A 32 4.73 -9.09 -8.77
CA CYS A 32 5.11 -9.33 -10.16
C CYS A 32 4.05 -10.18 -10.86
N PHE A 33 3.99 -10.05 -12.17
CA PHE A 33 3.19 -10.86 -13.07
C PHE A 33 4.06 -11.26 -14.27
N SER A 34 3.75 -12.41 -14.86
CA SER A 34 4.38 -12.93 -16.07
C SER A 34 3.30 -13.49 -16.99
N ASP A 35 3.70 -13.90 -18.20
CA ASP A 35 2.87 -14.68 -19.11
C ASP A 35 1.51 -14.03 -19.46
N LEU A 36 1.54 -12.71 -19.68
CA LEU A 36 0.34 -11.95 -20.05
C LEU A 36 -0.20 -12.42 -21.41
N GLU A 37 -1.41 -12.95 -21.42
CA GLU A 37 -2.11 -13.38 -22.63
C GLU A 37 -3.36 -12.51 -22.86
N ILE A 38 -3.56 -12.04 -24.10
CA ILE A 38 -4.74 -11.27 -24.50
C ILE A 38 -5.26 -11.87 -25.80
N ASN A 39 -6.53 -12.30 -25.83
CA ASN A 39 -7.16 -12.92 -27.01
C ASN A 39 -6.35 -14.12 -27.56
N ASN A 40 -5.85 -15.00 -26.69
CA ASN A 40 -5.02 -16.15 -27.05
C ASN A 40 -3.66 -15.79 -27.66
N GLU A 41 -3.23 -14.54 -27.55
CA GLU A 41 -1.91 -14.08 -27.96
C GLU A 41 -1.05 -13.75 -26.74
N LEU A 42 0.10 -14.42 -26.63
CA LEU A 42 1.08 -14.12 -25.59
C LEU A 42 1.75 -12.77 -25.88
N ILE A 43 1.60 -11.83 -24.95
CA ILE A 43 2.14 -10.48 -25.07
C ILE A 43 3.61 -10.46 -24.66
N ASN A 44 4.48 -10.02 -25.58
CA ASN A 44 5.90 -9.79 -25.27
C ASN A 44 6.09 -8.54 -24.39
N LEU A 45 6.11 -8.74 -23.07
CA LEU A 45 6.26 -7.68 -22.07
C LEU A 45 7.59 -6.92 -22.20
N GLU A 46 8.68 -7.59 -22.58
CA GLU A 46 10.01 -6.97 -22.72
C GLU A 46 9.98 -5.85 -23.76
N LYS A 47 9.30 -6.07 -24.89
CA LYS A 47 9.11 -5.05 -25.92
C LYS A 47 8.40 -3.81 -25.39
N TYR A 48 7.34 -3.99 -24.59
CA TYR A 48 6.57 -2.87 -24.03
C TYR A 48 7.32 -2.16 -22.90
N ILE A 49 8.05 -2.87 -22.05
CA ILE A 49 8.89 -2.26 -21.01
C ILE A 49 9.98 -1.39 -21.65
N ASN A 50 10.67 -1.90 -22.68
CA ASN A 50 11.69 -1.15 -23.41
C ASN A 50 11.11 0.08 -24.13
N TYR A 51 9.88 -0.02 -24.66
CA TYR A 51 9.20 1.11 -25.31
C TYR A 51 8.79 2.22 -24.32
N THR A 52 8.37 1.85 -23.10
CA THR A 52 7.86 2.80 -22.09
C THR A 52 9.00 3.48 -21.29
N ASN A 53 10.25 3.14 -21.59
CA ASN A 53 11.45 3.42 -20.80
C ASN A 53 12.06 4.82 -20.99
N ASN A 54 11.25 5.88 -20.95
CA ASN A 54 11.81 7.24 -20.87
C ASN A 54 12.25 7.63 -19.44
N ASN A 55 11.94 6.85 -18.39
CA ASN A 55 12.20 7.25 -16.99
C ASN A 55 12.57 6.09 -16.02
N ASN A 56 12.97 4.89 -16.48
CA ASN A 56 13.38 3.75 -15.64
C ASN A 56 12.42 3.36 -14.49
N LYS A 57 11.13 3.68 -14.59
CA LYS A 57 10.15 3.43 -13.50
C LYS A 57 9.76 1.95 -13.37
N ILE A 58 9.94 1.17 -14.43
CA ILE A 58 9.62 -0.27 -14.48
C ILE A 58 10.91 -1.01 -14.83
N VAL A 59 11.46 -1.75 -13.85
CA VAL A 59 12.66 -2.58 -14.05
C VAL A 59 12.22 -4.03 -14.16
N PRO A 60 12.42 -4.71 -15.31
CA PRO A 60 12.12 -6.12 -15.42
C PRO A 60 13.06 -6.90 -14.50
N LYS A 61 12.50 -7.80 -13.69
CA LYS A 61 13.27 -8.73 -12.86
C LYS A 61 13.20 -10.11 -13.47
N SER A 62 14.36 -10.71 -13.71
CA SER A 62 14.49 -12.12 -14.07
C SER A 62 14.66 -12.95 -12.80
N GLY A 63 14.07 -14.15 -12.78
CA GLY A 63 14.06 -15.06 -11.62
C GLY A 63 12.67 -15.24 -11.01
N PRO A 64 12.55 -16.01 -9.90
CA PRO A 64 11.27 -16.23 -9.24
C PRO A 64 10.65 -14.89 -8.84
N CYS A 65 9.32 -14.74 -9.03
CA CYS A 65 8.58 -13.63 -8.44
C CYS A 65 8.54 -13.80 -6.92
N SER A 66 9.65 -13.41 -6.31
CA SER A 66 9.87 -13.45 -4.89
C SER A 66 10.26 -12.05 -4.49
N THR A 67 9.36 -11.38 -3.79
CA THR A 67 9.72 -10.18 -3.03
C THR A 67 10.59 -10.54 -1.82
N ILE A 68 10.85 -11.84 -1.57
CA ILE A 68 11.79 -12.32 -0.56
C ILE A 68 13.19 -12.02 -1.09
N LEU A 69 13.73 -10.86 -0.71
CA LEU A 69 15.19 -10.72 -0.63
C LEU A 69 15.68 -11.83 0.29
N SER A 70 16.68 -12.59 -0.14
CA SER A 70 17.35 -13.60 0.67
C SER A 70 17.52 -13.12 2.11
N THR A 71 16.75 -13.74 3.01
CA THR A 71 17.03 -13.98 4.43
C THR A 71 18.21 -13.19 5.03
N LYS A 72 18.06 -11.87 5.20
CA LYS A 72 18.75 -11.08 6.24
C LYS A 72 18.21 -9.66 6.41
N HIS A 73 16.92 -9.41 6.20
CA HIS A 73 16.33 -8.24 6.83
C HIS A 73 16.00 -8.65 8.27
N GLN A 74 16.98 -8.45 9.17
CA GLN A 74 16.69 -8.41 10.60
C GLN A 74 15.55 -7.42 10.79
N CYS A 75 14.47 -7.89 11.37
CA CYS A 75 13.38 -7.03 11.77
C CYS A 75 13.89 -6.13 12.88
N LEU A 76 14.03 -4.85 12.59
CA LEU A 76 14.59 -3.87 13.51
C LEU A 76 13.43 -3.12 14.18
N CYS A 77 12.62 -3.85 14.94
CA CYS A 77 11.57 -3.24 15.74
C CYS A 77 12.14 -2.81 17.08
N GLU A 78 12.06 -1.52 17.37
CA GLU A 78 12.35 -0.93 18.67
C GLU A 78 11.15 -1.10 19.62
N HIS A 79 11.35 -0.79 20.90
CA HIS A 79 10.30 -0.74 21.93
C HIS A 79 9.39 -1.98 21.97
N ASN A 80 9.95 -3.16 21.73
CA ASN A 80 9.24 -4.44 21.72
C ASN A 80 8.14 -4.56 20.65
N GLY A 81 8.27 -3.84 19.52
CA GLY A 81 7.39 -4.04 18.37
C GLY A 81 7.44 -5.47 17.85
N GLU A 82 6.28 -6.04 17.54
CA GLU A 82 6.20 -7.41 17.05
C GLU A 82 6.58 -7.43 15.56
N CYS A 83 7.59 -8.20 15.22
CA CYS A 83 7.94 -8.38 13.82
C CYS A 83 6.93 -9.26 13.10
N ARG A 84 6.32 -8.74 12.03
CA ARG A 84 5.50 -9.53 11.11
C ARG A 84 6.11 -9.58 9.73
N VAL A 85 6.23 -10.79 9.19
CA VAL A 85 6.62 -11.00 7.80
C VAL A 85 5.34 -11.19 6.98
N ASN A 86 5.09 -10.24 6.08
CA ASN A 86 3.94 -10.30 5.18
C ASN A 86 4.23 -11.23 4.00
N ASN A 87 3.18 -11.61 3.27
CA ASN A 87 3.30 -12.39 2.05
C ASN A 87 4.33 -11.73 1.12
N GLY A 88 5.30 -12.53 0.70
CA GLY A 88 6.40 -12.04 -0.11
C GLY A 88 7.63 -11.54 0.67
N GLY A 89 7.79 -11.83 1.95
CA GLY A 89 9.08 -11.61 2.65
C GLY A 89 9.40 -10.15 2.99
N ILE A 90 8.44 -9.24 2.80
CA ILE A 90 8.51 -7.88 3.35
C ILE A 90 8.15 -7.97 4.83
N TRP A 91 8.99 -7.40 5.69
CA TRP A 91 8.70 -7.31 7.12
C TRP A 91 8.11 -5.95 7.49
N SER A 92 7.33 -5.93 8.56
CA SER A 92 6.77 -4.73 9.20
C SER A 92 6.72 -4.94 10.71
N CYS A 93 6.85 -3.86 11.49
CA CYS A 93 6.60 -3.91 12.92
C CYS A 93 5.11 -3.66 13.22
N ASP A 94 4.52 -4.48 14.06
CA ASP A 94 3.29 -4.15 14.76
C ASP A 94 3.64 -3.41 16.06
N CYS A 95 3.48 -2.08 16.02
CA CYS A 95 3.72 -1.18 17.14
C CYS A 95 2.45 -0.95 18.00
N SER A 96 1.34 -1.64 17.73
CA SER A 96 0.05 -1.34 18.39
C SER A 96 0.07 -1.47 19.91
N LYS A 97 0.96 -2.28 20.45
CA LYS A 97 1.09 -2.57 21.89
C LYS A 97 2.31 -1.91 22.55
N THR A 98 2.99 -1.00 21.85
CA THR A 98 4.24 -0.43 22.34
C THR A 98 4.10 1.00 22.84
N GLY A 99 3.04 1.73 22.46
CA GLY A 99 2.98 3.19 22.65
C GLY A 99 3.86 3.97 21.67
N TYR A 100 4.40 3.29 20.66
CA TYR A 100 5.23 3.88 19.60
C TYR A 100 4.58 3.67 18.22
N THR A 101 5.03 4.45 17.25
CA THR A 101 4.66 4.42 15.84
C THR A 101 5.91 4.57 14.98
N GLY A 102 5.75 4.61 13.66
CA GLY A 102 6.85 4.58 12.71
C GLY A 102 7.11 3.18 12.17
N ARG A 103 8.07 3.07 11.26
CA ARG A 103 8.35 1.81 10.54
C ARG A 103 8.98 0.76 11.46
N GLN A 104 9.74 1.23 12.43
CA GLN A 104 10.55 0.49 13.38
C GLN A 104 10.05 0.68 14.81
N CYS A 105 8.89 1.30 15.02
CA CYS A 105 8.40 1.71 16.34
C CYS A 105 9.35 2.72 17.03
N GLU A 106 9.99 3.59 16.25
CA GLU A 106 11.01 4.54 16.68
C GLU A 106 10.44 5.88 17.18
N GLN A 107 9.17 6.16 16.90
CA GLN A 107 8.50 7.43 17.23
C GLN A 107 7.49 7.23 18.35
N ILE A 108 7.40 8.16 19.29
CA ILE A 108 6.34 8.13 20.32
C ILE A 108 4.99 8.34 19.62
N ALA A 109 4.01 7.49 19.90
CA ALA A 109 2.67 7.64 19.37
C ALA A 109 1.86 8.62 20.22
N TYR A 110 1.03 9.43 19.55
CA TYR A 110 0.13 10.38 20.23
C TYR A 110 -1.20 9.69 20.52
N HIS A 111 -1.63 9.78 21.78
CA HIS A 111 -2.87 9.19 22.27
C HIS A 111 -3.68 10.24 23.01
N LEU A 112 -5.00 10.16 22.84
CA LEU A 112 -5.95 10.91 23.66
C LEU A 112 -6.31 10.05 24.86
N ASP A 113 -5.93 10.50 26.06
CA ASP A 113 -6.33 9.85 27.29
C ASP A 113 -7.77 10.29 27.65
N LEU A 114 -8.71 9.36 27.51
CA LEU A 114 -10.11 9.52 27.90
C LEU A 114 -10.43 8.70 29.15
N SER A 115 -9.49 8.59 30.10
CA SER A 115 -9.67 7.94 31.40
C SER A 115 -10.78 8.54 32.27
N GLN A 116 -11.29 9.72 31.91
CA GLN A 116 -12.48 10.36 32.46
C GLN A 116 -13.44 10.72 31.33
N ILE A 117 -14.73 10.93 31.66
CA ILE A 117 -15.72 11.36 30.66
C ILE A 117 -15.30 12.73 30.12
N GLN A 118 -14.79 12.73 28.89
CA GLN A 118 -14.31 13.90 28.18
C GLN A 118 -14.85 13.86 26.75
N THR A 119 -15.31 15.00 26.25
CA THR A 119 -15.75 15.18 24.86
C THR A 119 -14.63 15.83 24.06
N PHE A 120 -14.26 15.25 22.91
CA PHE A 120 -13.29 15.82 22.00
C PHE A 120 -13.95 16.11 20.65
N GLU A 121 -13.95 17.38 20.27
CA GLU A 121 -14.57 17.86 19.02
C GLU A 121 -13.48 18.33 18.05
N PHE A 122 -13.50 17.76 16.84
CA PHE A 122 -12.54 18.07 15.78
C PHE A 122 -12.99 19.31 15.00
N ASN A 123 -12.40 20.47 15.28
CA ASN A 123 -12.59 21.64 14.42
C ASN A 123 -11.70 21.50 13.17
N THR A 124 -12.28 20.99 12.08
CA THR A 124 -11.57 20.76 10.83
C THR A 124 -12.34 21.38 9.67
N ASN A 125 -11.63 21.72 8.60
CA ASN A 125 -12.25 22.17 7.34
C ASN A 125 -12.78 21.01 6.48
N ILE A 126 -12.84 19.80 7.04
CA ILE A 126 -13.33 18.62 6.34
C ILE A 126 -14.83 18.80 6.12
N GLN A 127 -15.26 18.70 4.87
CA GLN A 127 -16.68 18.70 4.51
C GLN A 127 -17.28 17.35 4.91
N TRP A 128 -17.92 17.31 6.08
CA TRP A 128 -18.61 16.12 6.56
C TRP A 128 -19.78 15.80 5.63
N SER A 129 -19.85 14.55 5.16
CA SER A 129 -20.98 14.03 4.40
C SER A 129 -21.36 12.66 4.94
N GLU A 130 -22.61 12.25 4.73
CA GLU A 130 -23.09 10.91 5.08
C GLU A 130 -22.34 9.78 4.32
N HIS A 131 -21.50 10.13 3.34
CA HIS A 131 -20.74 9.20 2.51
C HIS A 131 -19.28 8.99 2.96
N ILE A 132 -18.90 9.44 4.17
CA ILE A 132 -17.59 9.04 4.73
C ILE A 132 -17.62 7.52 4.93
N SER A 133 -16.82 6.82 4.13
CA SER A 133 -16.85 5.36 4.05
C SER A 133 -15.72 4.69 4.83
N ASP A 134 -14.70 5.44 5.26
CA ASP A 134 -13.56 4.88 5.99
C ASP A 134 -13.21 5.75 7.20
N VAL A 135 -13.59 5.28 8.38
CA VAL A 135 -13.15 5.79 9.68
C VAL A 135 -12.48 4.63 10.39
N SER A 136 -11.18 4.77 10.64
CA SER A 136 -10.43 3.77 11.41
C SER A 136 -9.76 4.43 12.60
N PHE A 137 -9.87 3.78 13.75
CA PHE A 137 -9.14 4.12 14.96
C PHE A 137 -8.66 2.82 15.59
N ARG A 138 -7.65 2.93 16.44
CA ARG A 138 -7.12 1.79 17.18
C ARG A 138 -7.19 2.12 18.66
N LEU A 139 -7.73 1.21 19.45
CA LEU A 139 -7.60 1.23 20.89
C LEU A 139 -6.24 0.62 21.24
N GLN A 140 -5.54 1.23 22.20
CA GLN A 140 -4.33 0.66 22.78
C GLN A 140 -4.66 -0.09 24.07
#